data_AF-F4C3C3-F1
#
_entry.id   AF-F4C3C3-F1
#
_cell.length_a   1.000
_cell.length_b   1.000
_cell.length_c   1.000
_cell.angle_alpha   90.00
_cell.angle_beta   90.00
_cell.angle_gamma   90.00
#
_symmetry.space_group_name_H-M   'P 1'
#
loop_
_entity.id
_entity.type
_entity.pdbx_description
1 polymer ?
#
loop_
_entity_poly.entity_id
_entity_poly.type
_entity_poly.pdbx_seq_one_letter_code
_entity_poly.pdbx_strand_id
1 'polypeptide(L)'
;MNKKKIINDPVYGFVSIPSDLIFDLIQHRYFQRLRYIKQVSLTHLVYPGALHTRFQHALGAMHLMGLALETLKGKDIDITAEEEEAAIIAILLHDIGHGPFSHSLEHTLVQGVSHEHISSLIMNEMNRKFNGSLSMAIDIFKDKYPKRFLHQLVSSQLDTDRMDYLNRDSFFTGVSEGVISFDRIIKMLNVANNGLVIEQKGIYSVEKFLIARRLMYWQVYLHKTVLSAEQMLIKILQRAKELTDKGNNVFATEALKHFIDNRVTKEDFLQDRTHLEFFTMLDDTDILATVKMGVKHEDTVLSKLCEQFMTRRLYHVELSNFMPTKERIEALRRAAMNLFKVGEDEVHYFVFTQSVENSAYDAGEGNINILMKDGTIQDITTASDLSNLEVLAKKVKKFMIAYPKELR
;
A
#
# COMPACT_ATOMS: atom_id res chain seq x y z
N MET A 1 1.41 35.88 -6.16
CA MET A 1 2.43 35.13 -5.39
C MET A 1 3.02 34.08 -6.30
N ASN A 2 4.34 33.98 -6.42
CA ASN A 2 4.99 32.92 -7.21
C ASN A 2 4.71 31.57 -6.53
N LYS A 3 3.84 30.75 -7.14
CA LYS A 3 3.42 29.44 -6.64
C LYS A 3 4.40 28.31 -7.02
N LYS A 4 5.51 28.60 -7.72
CA LYS A 4 6.61 27.64 -7.88
C LYS A 4 7.23 27.34 -6.53
N LYS A 5 6.80 26.24 -5.91
CA LYS A 5 7.30 25.78 -4.62
C LYS A 5 8.15 24.54 -4.81
N ILE A 6 9.19 24.46 -3.99
CA ILE A 6 10.10 23.34 -3.89
C ILE A 6 9.87 22.70 -2.52
N ILE A 7 9.76 21.38 -2.50
CA ILE A 7 9.67 20.56 -1.28
C ILE A 7 10.97 19.77 -1.16
N ASN A 8 11.54 19.72 0.04
CA ASN A 8 12.67 18.84 0.33
C ASN A 8 12.17 17.41 0.55
N ASP A 9 12.72 16.47 -0.20
CA ASP A 9 12.54 15.04 -0.04
C ASP A 9 13.92 14.40 0.20
N PRO A 10 14.15 13.70 1.32
CA PRO A 10 15.45 13.07 1.57
C PRO A 10 15.82 11.97 0.55
N VAL A 11 14.84 11.43 -0.19
CA VAL A 11 15.08 10.37 -1.20
C VAL A 11 15.55 10.97 -2.53
N TYR A 12 14.99 12.09 -2.97
CA TYR A 12 15.25 12.68 -4.30
C TYR A 12 15.83 14.11 -4.27
N GLY A 13 16.04 14.69 -3.10
CA GLY A 13 16.47 16.07 -2.94
C GLY A 13 15.32 17.06 -3.11
N PHE A 14 15.32 17.83 -4.20
CA PHE A 14 14.35 18.91 -4.40
C PHE A 14 13.21 18.47 -5.33
N VAL A 15 12.00 18.36 -4.79
CA VAL A 15 10.78 18.07 -5.55
C VAL A 15 10.10 19.40 -5.92
N SER A 16 10.05 19.70 -7.21
CA SER A 16 9.38 20.91 -7.73
C SER A 16 7.90 20.64 -8.00
N ILE A 17 7.04 21.60 -7.64
CA ILE A 17 5.60 21.53 -7.93
C ILE A 17 5.35 22.22 -9.29
N PRO A 18 4.87 21.49 -10.32
CA PRO A 18 4.90 21.96 -11.70
C PRO A 18 3.79 22.96 -12.06
N SER A 19 2.66 22.98 -11.35
CA SER A 19 1.55 23.88 -11.64
C SER A 19 0.78 24.37 -10.40
N ASP A 20 0.00 25.44 -10.60
CA ASP A 20 -0.86 26.02 -9.56
C ASP A 20 -1.98 25.06 -9.14
N LEU A 21 -2.55 24.31 -10.10
CA LEU A 21 -3.58 23.30 -9.81
C LEU A 21 -3.01 22.19 -8.93
N ILE A 22 -1.84 21.66 -9.28
CA ILE A 22 -1.16 20.62 -8.49
C ILE A 22 -0.81 21.13 -7.10
N PHE A 23 -0.35 22.38 -6.98
CA PHE A 23 -0.13 23.00 -5.68
C PHE A 23 -1.41 23.05 -4.84
N ASP A 24 -2.53 23.49 -5.43
CA ASP A 24 -3.82 23.60 -4.74
C ASP A 24 -4.38 22.21 -4.35
N LEU A 25 -4.15 21.18 -5.18
CA LEU A 25 -4.45 19.78 -4.85
C LEU A 25 -3.64 19.29 -3.65
N ILE A 26 -2.33 19.59 -3.61
CA ILE A 26 -1.47 19.24 -2.47
C ILE A 26 -1.98 19.91 -1.19
N GLN A 27 -2.43 21.18 -1.24
CA GLN A 27 -2.97 21.87 -0.07
C GLN A 27 -4.35 21.36 0.37
N HIS A 28 -5.06 20.62 -0.48
CA HIS A 28 -6.40 20.17 -0.17
C HIS A 28 -6.42 19.18 1.01
N ARG A 29 -7.44 19.28 1.88
CA ARG A 29 -7.58 18.44 3.09
C ARG A 29 -7.44 16.94 2.84
N TYR A 30 -8.01 16.46 1.73
CA TYR A 30 -7.94 15.05 1.37
C TYR A 30 -6.53 14.57 1.05
N PHE A 31 -5.66 15.45 0.56
CA PHE A 31 -4.26 15.13 0.34
C PHE A 31 -3.42 15.34 1.61
N GLN A 32 -3.66 16.44 2.36
CA GLN A 32 -2.94 16.72 3.61
C GLN A 32 -3.11 15.61 4.67
N ARG A 33 -4.25 14.92 4.70
CA ARG A 33 -4.45 13.79 5.64
C ARG A 33 -3.43 12.66 5.47
N LEU A 34 -2.88 12.50 4.26
CA LEU A 34 -1.88 11.46 3.97
C LEU A 34 -0.59 11.63 4.79
N ARG A 35 -0.38 12.79 5.43
CA ARG A 35 0.72 13.02 6.39
C ARG A 35 0.59 12.19 7.66
N TYR A 36 -0.61 11.74 7.98
CA TYR A 36 -0.92 11.02 9.22
C TYR A 36 -1.17 9.53 8.96
N ILE A 37 -0.94 9.08 7.72
CA ILE A 37 -1.06 7.68 7.31
C ILE A 37 0.33 7.21 6.88
N LYS A 38 0.91 6.26 7.61
CA LYS A 38 2.21 5.68 7.25
C LYS A 38 2.11 4.88 5.95
N GLN A 39 3.17 4.91 5.15
CA GLN A 39 3.24 4.14 3.89
C GLN A 39 3.19 2.64 4.17
N VAL A 40 4.08 2.18 5.06
CA VAL A 40 4.27 0.76 5.39
C VAL A 40 3.73 0.37 6.76
N SER A 41 2.63 1.00 7.19
CA SER A 41 1.83 0.58 8.36
C SER A 41 2.67 0.31 9.64
N LEU A 42 2.72 -0.95 10.08
CA LEU A 42 3.35 -1.39 11.32
C LEU A 42 4.81 -1.82 11.16
N THR A 43 5.39 -1.60 9.97
CA THR A 43 6.77 -1.95 9.65
C THR A 43 7.77 -1.28 10.59
N HIS A 44 7.44 -0.11 11.14
CA HIS A 44 8.24 0.58 12.15
C HIS A 44 8.47 -0.23 13.45
N LEU A 45 7.64 -1.24 13.73
CA LEU A 45 7.86 -2.17 14.85
C LEU A 45 9.03 -3.13 14.59
N VAL A 46 9.48 -3.28 13.35
CA VAL A 46 10.69 -4.05 12.98
C VAL A 46 11.82 -3.12 12.59
N TYR A 47 11.52 -2.12 11.77
CA TYR A 47 12.46 -1.16 11.21
C TYR A 47 12.13 0.23 11.74
N PRO A 48 12.71 0.70 12.87
CA PRO A 48 12.28 1.93 13.54
C PRO A 48 12.33 3.20 12.67
N GLY A 49 13.12 3.20 11.58
CA GLY A 49 13.18 4.29 10.61
C GLY A 49 12.02 4.36 9.62
N ALA A 50 11.21 3.30 9.49
CA ALA A 50 10.08 3.19 8.56
C ALA A 50 8.86 4.01 9.00
N LEU A 51 9.06 5.32 9.13
CA LEU A 51 8.10 6.31 9.63
C LEU A 51 7.55 7.22 8.53
N HIS A 52 7.95 6.99 7.28
CA HIS A 52 7.48 7.77 6.15
C HIS A 52 6.01 7.54 5.85
N THR A 53 5.43 8.53 5.21
CA THR A 53 3.98 8.70 5.05
C THR A 53 3.57 8.59 3.59
N ARG A 54 2.29 8.30 3.35
CA ARG A 54 1.71 8.30 2.00
C ARG A 54 1.84 9.66 1.32
N PHE A 55 1.87 10.74 2.10
CA PHE A 55 2.13 12.09 1.59
C PHE A 55 3.52 12.20 0.94
N GLN A 56 4.56 11.65 1.58
CA GLN A 56 5.91 11.66 1.03
C GLN A 56 6.00 10.79 -0.23
N HIS A 57 5.37 9.62 -0.20
CA HIS A 57 5.28 8.72 -1.33
C HIS A 57 4.61 9.38 -2.55
N ALA A 58 3.43 9.98 -2.38
CA ALA A 58 2.71 10.65 -3.45
C ALA A 58 3.51 11.80 -4.09
N LEU A 59 4.25 12.58 -3.29
CA LEU A 59 5.14 13.62 -3.82
C LEU A 59 6.35 13.05 -4.58
N GLY A 60 6.91 11.94 -4.10
CA GLY A 60 7.98 11.24 -4.78
C GLY A 60 7.56 10.62 -6.10
N ALA A 61 6.43 9.93 -6.12
CA ALA A 61 5.86 9.38 -7.34
C ALA A 61 5.52 10.49 -8.36
N MET A 62 4.98 11.62 -7.90
CA MET A 62 4.78 12.83 -8.71
C MET A 62 6.10 13.34 -9.33
N HIS A 63 7.19 13.36 -8.54
CA HIS A 63 8.51 13.76 -9.03
C HIS A 63 9.01 12.80 -10.13
N LEU A 64 8.95 11.48 -9.89
CA LEU A 64 9.38 10.47 -10.85
C LEU A 64 8.55 10.50 -12.14
N MET A 65 7.24 10.76 -12.04
CA MET A 65 6.37 10.98 -13.19
C MET A 65 6.82 12.17 -14.04
N GLY A 66 7.17 13.29 -13.42
CA GLY A 66 7.73 14.43 -14.15
C GLY A 66 8.98 14.07 -14.95
N LEU A 67 9.92 13.33 -14.34
CA LEU A 67 11.13 12.85 -15.00
C LEU A 67 10.84 11.87 -16.15
N ALA A 68 9.84 11.00 -15.99
CA ALA A 68 9.39 10.06 -17.01
C ALA A 68 8.79 10.79 -18.21
N LEU A 69 7.87 11.72 -17.98
CA LEU A 69 7.23 12.52 -19.04
C LEU A 69 8.25 13.39 -19.79
N GLU A 70 9.18 14.02 -19.08
CA GLU A 70 10.29 14.76 -19.71
C GLU A 70 11.15 13.85 -20.59
N THR A 71 11.47 12.65 -20.11
CA THR A 71 12.26 11.69 -20.88
C THR A 71 11.53 11.23 -22.14
N LEU A 72 10.23 10.94 -22.06
CA LEU A 72 9.44 10.52 -23.22
C LEU A 72 9.30 11.66 -24.25
N LYS A 73 9.02 12.89 -23.80
CA LYS A 73 9.00 14.08 -24.68
C LYS A 73 10.34 14.29 -25.38
N GLY A 74 11.45 14.09 -24.67
CA GLY A 74 12.80 14.16 -25.25
C GLY A 74 13.12 13.07 -26.28
N LYS A 75 12.26 12.04 -26.41
CA LYS A 75 12.32 10.99 -27.43
C LYS A 75 11.22 11.16 -28.49
N ASP A 76 10.73 12.39 -28.65
CA ASP A 76 9.70 12.76 -29.63
C ASP A 76 8.36 12.02 -29.45
N ILE A 77 8.07 11.53 -28.24
CA ILE A 77 6.73 11.03 -27.90
C ILE A 77 5.80 12.23 -27.69
N ASP A 78 4.74 12.29 -28.48
CA ASP A 78 3.72 13.34 -28.40
C ASP A 78 2.96 13.27 -27.06
N ILE A 79 3.18 14.27 -26.20
CA ILE A 79 2.51 14.47 -24.92
C ILE A 79 2.20 15.97 -24.80
N THR A 80 0.92 16.32 -24.77
CA THR A 80 0.52 17.74 -24.61
C THR A 80 0.74 18.23 -23.18
N ALA A 81 0.73 19.55 -22.96
CA ALA A 81 0.86 20.11 -21.62
C ALA A 81 -0.29 19.68 -20.69
N GLU A 82 -1.50 19.53 -21.25
CA GLU A 82 -2.69 19.05 -20.54
C GLU A 82 -2.56 17.57 -20.15
N GLU A 83 -2.03 16.73 -21.05
CA GLU A 83 -1.77 15.31 -20.78
C GLU A 83 -0.69 15.14 -19.72
N GLU A 84 0.36 15.95 -19.76
CA GLU A 84 1.42 15.97 -18.75
C GLU A 84 0.87 16.35 -17.37
N GLU A 85 0.12 17.47 -17.27
CA GLU A 85 -0.51 17.86 -16.01
C GLU A 85 -1.48 16.79 -15.50
N ALA A 86 -2.30 16.20 -16.39
CA ALA A 86 -3.25 15.16 -16.04
C ALA A 86 -2.58 13.87 -15.54
N ALA A 87 -1.49 13.41 -16.18
CA ALA A 87 -0.73 12.25 -15.74
C ALA A 87 -0.06 12.50 -14.38
N ILE A 88 0.47 13.71 -14.14
CA ILE A 88 1.03 14.11 -12.85
C ILE A 88 -0.05 14.15 -11.75
N ILE A 89 -1.25 14.66 -12.06
CA ILE A 89 -2.39 14.64 -11.13
C ILE A 89 -2.83 13.20 -10.84
N ALA A 90 -2.88 12.33 -11.86
CA ALA A 90 -3.27 10.94 -11.70
C ALA A 90 -2.35 10.20 -10.73
N ILE A 91 -1.02 10.33 -10.89
CA ILE A 91 -0.07 9.73 -9.93
C ILE A 91 -0.06 10.44 -8.58
N LEU A 92 -0.28 11.76 -8.51
CA LEU A 92 -0.34 12.45 -7.23
C LEU A 92 -1.50 11.91 -6.37
N LEU A 93 -2.63 11.59 -7.01
CA LEU A 93 -3.86 11.18 -6.33
C LEU A 93 -4.08 9.67 -6.29
N HIS A 94 -3.21 8.84 -6.89
CA HIS A 94 -3.44 7.39 -7.02
C HIS A 94 -3.73 6.72 -5.67
N ASP A 95 -3.00 7.15 -4.64
CA ASP A 95 -3.03 6.61 -3.29
C ASP A 95 -3.97 7.37 -2.32
N ILE A 96 -4.73 8.35 -2.82
CA ILE A 96 -5.55 9.23 -1.97
C ILE A 96 -6.70 8.50 -1.28
N GLY A 97 -7.06 7.29 -1.73
CA GLY A 97 -8.10 6.42 -1.18
C GLY A 97 -7.66 5.55 -0.01
N HIS A 98 -6.36 5.53 0.33
CA HIS A 98 -5.90 4.77 1.48
C HIS A 98 -6.41 5.32 2.81
N GLY A 99 -6.87 4.40 3.66
CA GLY A 99 -7.13 4.64 5.08
C GLY A 99 -5.95 4.19 5.96
N PRO A 100 -6.07 4.36 7.29
CA PRO A 100 -5.04 3.90 8.22
C PRO A 100 -4.84 2.39 8.14
N PHE A 101 -3.58 1.96 8.16
CA PHE A 101 -3.20 0.55 8.09
C PHE A 101 -3.90 -0.23 6.96
N SER A 102 -4.16 0.43 5.82
CA SER A 102 -5.07 0.00 4.75
C SER A 102 -5.00 -1.49 4.39
N HIS A 103 -3.82 -2.08 4.16
CA HIS A 103 -3.76 -3.51 3.80
C HIS A 103 -4.28 -4.45 4.90
N SER A 104 -4.11 -4.07 6.17
CA SER A 104 -4.61 -4.83 7.30
C SER A 104 -6.11 -4.57 7.53
N LEU A 105 -6.57 -3.34 7.28
CA LEU A 105 -7.89 -2.87 7.75
C LEU A 105 -8.95 -2.69 6.65
N GLU A 106 -8.58 -2.78 5.37
CA GLU A 106 -9.50 -2.71 4.22
C GLU A 106 -10.64 -3.73 4.36
N HIS A 107 -10.34 -4.95 4.84
CA HIS A 107 -11.37 -5.98 5.07
C HIS A 107 -12.10 -5.90 6.42
N THR A 108 -11.66 -5.02 7.34
CA THR A 108 -12.22 -4.94 8.68
C THR A 108 -13.13 -3.72 8.86
N LEU A 109 -12.73 -2.55 8.35
CA LEU A 109 -13.46 -1.29 8.52
C LEU A 109 -14.49 -1.03 7.42
N VAL A 110 -14.16 -1.33 6.16
CA VAL A 110 -15.03 -1.06 5.01
C VAL A 110 -15.05 -2.29 4.09
N GLN A 111 -15.91 -3.25 4.42
CA GLN A 111 -15.93 -4.54 3.73
C GLN A 111 -16.27 -4.38 2.24
N GLY A 112 -15.36 -4.84 1.38
CA GLY A 112 -15.61 -4.95 -0.06
C GLY A 112 -15.37 -3.69 -0.88
N VAL A 113 -14.87 -2.61 -0.28
CA VAL A 113 -14.48 -1.39 -1.00
C VAL A 113 -12.97 -1.32 -1.08
N SER A 114 -12.41 -1.39 -2.29
CA SER A 114 -10.96 -1.24 -2.47
C SER A 114 -10.52 0.22 -2.30
N HIS A 115 -9.29 0.42 -1.83
CA HIS A 115 -8.67 1.74 -1.78
C HIS A 115 -8.67 2.43 -3.17
N GLU A 116 -8.43 1.72 -4.27
CA GLU A 116 -8.53 2.26 -5.64
C GLU A 116 -9.93 2.84 -5.93
N HIS A 117 -10.97 2.15 -5.46
CA HIS A 117 -12.34 2.63 -5.63
C HIS A 117 -12.58 3.91 -4.83
N ILE A 118 -12.07 3.96 -3.59
CA ILE A 118 -12.13 5.15 -2.74
C ILE A 118 -11.31 6.29 -3.36
N SER A 119 -10.13 6.02 -3.93
CA SER A 119 -9.31 7.00 -4.66
C SER A 119 -10.15 7.63 -5.78
N SER A 120 -10.82 6.81 -6.59
CA SER A 120 -11.73 7.29 -7.64
C SER A 120 -12.88 8.14 -7.09
N LEU A 121 -13.49 7.77 -5.96
CA LEU A 121 -14.55 8.58 -5.34
C LEU A 121 -14.03 9.95 -4.87
N ILE A 122 -12.86 9.98 -4.25
CA ILE A 122 -12.21 11.21 -3.79
C ILE A 122 -11.80 12.07 -4.98
N MET A 123 -11.22 11.49 -6.03
CA MET A 123 -10.87 12.21 -7.25
C MET A 123 -12.10 12.82 -7.90
N ASN A 124 -13.23 12.10 -7.98
CA ASN A 124 -14.50 12.62 -8.50
C ASN A 124 -15.07 13.75 -7.64
N GLU A 125 -14.91 13.67 -6.31
CA GLU A 125 -15.30 14.74 -5.38
C GLU A 125 -14.44 15.99 -5.58
N MET A 126 -13.12 15.82 -5.70
CA MET A 126 -12.20 16.90 -5.98
C MET A 126 -12.49 17.49 -7.36
N ASN A 127 -12.75 16.68 -8.39
CA ASN A 127 -13.05 17.15 -9.73
C ASN A 127 -14.26 18.10 -9.73
N ARG A 128 -15.29 17.81 -8.94
CA ARG A 128 -16.44 18.71 -8.76
C ARG A 128 -16.05 20.04 -8.10
N LYS A 129 -15.18 20.02 -7.08
CA LYS A 129 -14.68 21.24 -6.41
C LYS A 129 -13.74 22.08 -7.28
N PHE A 130 -12.99 21.43 -8.16
CA PHE A 130 -12.06 22.06 -9.09
C PHE A 130 -12.66 22.22 -10.50
N ASN A 131 -14.00 22.34 -10.59
CA ASN A 131 -14.74 22.68 -11.82
C ASN A 131 -14.40 21.82 -13.06
N GLY A 132 -14.19 20.52 -12.87
CA GLY A 132 -13.93 19.59 -13.98
C GLY A 132 -12.46 19.47 -14.39
N SER A 133 -11.53 20.18 -13.74
CA SER A 133 -10.11 20.24 -14.12
C SER A 133 -9.35 18.93 -13.94
N LEU A 134 -9.91 17.92 -13.25
CA LEU A 134 -9.29 16.62 -13.01
C LEU A 134 -9.84 15.53 -13.94
N SER A 135 -10.73 15.87 -14.88
CA SER A 135 -11.44 14.87 -15.69
C SER A 135 -10.50 13.98 -16.49
N MET A 136 -9.51 14.57 -17.18
CA MET A 136 -8.52 13.81 -17.93
C MET A 136 -7.64 12.94 -17.01
N ALA A 137 -7.26 13.45 -15.84
CA ALA A 137 -6.48 12.68 -14.86
C ALA A 137 -7.25 11.46 -14.36
N ILE A 138 -8.56 11.59 -14.16
CA ILE A 138 -9.45 10.48 -13.78
C ILE A 138 -9.56 9.45 -14.91
N ASP A 139 -9.64 9.89 -16.17
CA ASP A 139 -9.68 8.99 -17.32
C ASP A 139 -8.35 8.24 -17.50
N ILE A 140 -7.20 8.90 -17.29
CA ILE A 140 -5.88 8.25 -17.27
C ILE A 140 -5.80 7.24 -16.11
N PHE A 141 -6.19 7.62 -14.90
CA PHE A 141 -6.18 6.74 -13.73
C PHE A 141 -7.02 5.48 -13.94
N LYS A 142 -8.16 5.59 -14.64
CA LYS A 142 -9.09 4.48 -14.90
C LYS A 142 -8.79 3.68 -16.19
N ASP A 143 -7.67 3.94 -16.85
CA ASP A 143 -7.32 3.35 -18.16
C ASP A 143 -8.40 3.56 -19.24
N LYS A 144 -9.03 4.74 -19.24
CA LYS A 144 -10.07 5.15 -20.21
C LYS A 144 -9.56 6.18 -21.23
N TYR A 145 -8.33 6.66 -21.07
CA TYR A 145 -7.72 7.62 -21.97
C TYR A 145 -7.05 6.95 -23.18
N PRO A 146 -7.10 7.52 -24.41
CA PRO A 146 -6.57 6.87 -25.61
C PRO A 146 -5.08 6.54 -25.57
N LYS A 147 -4.25 7.39 -24.95
CA LYS A 147 -2.80 7.18 -24.79
C LYS A 147 -2.54 6.29 -23.57
N ARG A 148 -2.61 4.97 -23.74
CA ARG A 148 -2.57 3.99 -22.62
C ARG A 148 -1.23 3.98 -21.88
N PHE A 149 -0.13 4.36 -22.53
CA PHE A 149 1.17 4.48 -21.86
C PHE A 149 1.14 5.48 -20.69
N LEU A 150 0.25 6.49 -20.71
CA LEU A 150 0.09 7.42 -19.59
C LEU A 150 -0.51 6.71 -18.36
N HIS A 151 -1.49 5.83 -18.57
CA HIS A 151 -2.00 4.97 -17.48
C HIS A 151 -0.91 4.03 -16.97
N GLN A 152 -0.13 3.43 -17.86
CA GLN A 152 0.94 2.50 -17.48
C GLN A 152 2.07 3.15 -16.66
N LEU A 153 2.30 4.45 -16.81
CA LEU A 153 3.20 5.20 -15.94
C LEU A 153 2.64 5.37 -14.51
N VAL A 154 1.32 5.32 -14.36
CA VAL A 154 0.62 5.37 -13.06
C VAL A 154 0.51 3.99 -12.44
N SER A 155 0.10 2.98 -13.21
CA SER A 155 -0.09 1.60 -12.75
C SER A 155 0.31 0.59 -13.83
N SER A 156 1.36 -0.19 -13.55
CA SER A 156 1.86 -1.29 -14.38
C SER A 156 2.87 -2.16 -13.59
N GLN A 157 3.61 -3.04 -14.26
CA GLN A 157 4.74 -3.74 -13.61
C GLN A 157 5.96 -2.84 -13.37
N LEU A 158 6.02 -1.69 -14.05
CA LEU A 158 7.16 -0.76 -14.04
C LEU A 158 6.67 0.69 -14.06
N ASP A 159 5.72 1.00 -13.18
CA ASP A 159 5.15 2.33 -12.98
C ASP A 159 6.00 3.18 -12.02
N THR A 160 5.63 4.46 -11.92
CA THR A 160 6.31 5.43 -11.07
C THR A 160 5.96 5.30 -9.58
N ASP A 161 4.81 4.68 -9.26
CA ASP A 161 4.42 4.30 -7.89
C ASP A 161 5.45 3.32 -7.30
N ARG A 162 5.64 2.16 -7.97
CA ARG A 162 6.59 1.12 -7.56
C ARG A 162 8.01 1.60 -7.53
N MET A 163 8.40 2.46 -8.48
CA MET A 163 9.72 3.05 -8.45
C MET A 163 9.93 3.93 -7.21
N ASP A 164 8.90 4.65 -6.77
CA ASP A 164 8.99 5.44 -5.56
C ASP A 164 9.05 4.56 -4.31
N TYR A 165 8.02 3.73 -4.08
CA TYR A 165 7.94 3.03 -2.81
C TYR A 165 9.11 2.07 -2.62
N LEU A 166 9.64 1.42 -3.67
CA LEU A 166 10.79 0.52 -3.49
C LEU A 166 12.03 1.27 -3.00
N ASN A 167 12.35 2.42 -3.58
CA ASN A 167 13.48 3.24 -3.12
C ASN A 167 13.20 3.86 -1.75
N ARG A 168 12.00 4.40 -1.55
CA ARG A 168 11.64 5.08 -0.31
C ARG A 168 11.57 4.11 0.86
N ASP A 169 10.92 2.97 0.69
CA ASP A 169 10.82 1.94 1.71
C ASP A 169 12.22 1.40 2.03
N SER A 170 13.05 1.15 1.02
CA SER A 170 14.45 0.75 1.21
C SER A 170 15.24 1.80 2.01
N PHE A 171 15.10 3.08 1.66
CA PHE A 171 15.77 4.20 2.33
C PHE A 171 15.38 4.30 3.81
N PHE A 172 14.08 4.30 4.13
CA PHE A 172 13.59 4.48 5.49
C PHE A 172 13.72 3.22 6.35
N THR A 173 13.67 2.02 5.77
CA THR A 173 13.90 0.77 6.50
C THR A 173 15.39 0.49 6.73
N GLY A 174 16.27 1.05 5.89
CA GLY A 174 17.70 0.72 5.87
C GLY A 174 18.01 -0.60 5.15
N VAL A 175 17.04 -1.23 4.50
CA VAL A 175 17.22 -2.46 3.71
C VAL A 175 17.76 -2.08 2.34
N SER A 176 19.08 -1.95 2.24
CA SER A 176 19.80 -1.47 1.04
C SER A 176 19.62 -2.35 -0.20
N GLU A 177 19.28 -3.62 0.00
CA GLU A 177 19.02 -4.61 -1.03
C GLU A 177 17.77 -4.27 -1.87
N GLY A 178 16.92 -3.38 -1.37
CA GLY A 178 15.75 -2.85 -2.06
C GLY A 178 16.02 -1.67 -3.00
N VAL A 179 17.23 -1.09 -3.00
CA VAL A 179 17.54 0.10 -3.80
C VAL A 179 17.54 -0.23 -5.30
N ILE A 180 16.70 0.46 -6.07
CA ILE A 180 16.62 0.33 -7.52
C ILE A 180 17.29 1.52 -8.22
N SER A 181 17.69 1.32 -9.47
CA SER A 181 18.29 2.39 -10.28
C SER A 181 17.20 3.16 -11.05
N PHE A 182 16.29 3.83 -10.34
CA PHE A 182 15.12 4.49 -10.93
C PHE A 182 15.50 5.48 -12.05
N ASP A 183 16.55 6.29 -11.86
CA ASP A 183 17.03 7.24 -12.87
C ASP A 183 17.35 6.56 -14.21
N ARG A 184 18.05 5.42 -14.14
CA ARG A 184 18.43 4.66 -15.33
C ARG A 184 17.21 4.01 -15.97
N ILE A 185 16.28 3.47 -15.19
CA ILE A 185 15.03 2.89 -15.72
C ILE A 185 14.24 3.97 -16.45
N ILE A 186 14.02 5.12 -15.82
CA ILE A 186 13.31 6.27 -16.39
C ILE A 186 13.96 6.70 -17.71
N LYS A 187 15.29 6.86 -17.75
CA LYS A 187 16.01 7.24 -18.98
C LYS A 187 15.87 6.23 -20.12
N MET A 188 15.59 4.97 -19.81
CA MET A 188 15.39 3.92 -20.81
C MET A 188 13.91 3.73 -21.21
N LEU A 189 12.96 4.44 -20.59
CA LEU A 189 11.55 4.41 -20.99
C LEU A 189 11.37 4.90 -22.42
N ASN A 190 10.48 4.26 -23.16
CA ASN A 190 10.03 4.66 -24.48
C ASN A 190 8.57 4.19 -24.69
N VAL A 191 7.97 4.55 -25.82
CA VAL A 191 6.61 4.12 -26.18
C VAL A 191 6.64 3.45 -27.54
N ALA A 192 6.05 2.26 -27.64
CA ALA A 192 5.84 1.55 -28.89
C ALA A 192 4.43 0.94 -28.90
N ASN A 193 3.71 1.09 -30.01
CA ASN A 193 2.34 0.58 -30.16
C ASN A 193 1.39 1.01 -29.03
N ASN A 194 1.48 2.27 -28.59
CA ASN A 194 0.71 2.85 -27.47
C ASN A 194 0.97 2.19 -26.09
N GLY A 195 2.03 1.39 -25.97
CA GLY A 195 2.47 0.75 -24.73
C GLY A 195 3.83 1.27 -24.27
N LEU A 196 4.01 1.34 -22.96
CA LEU A 196 5.27 1.61 -22.31
C LEU A 196 6.24 0.45 -22.54
N VAL A 197 7.45 0.78 -22.98
CA VAL A 197 8.54 -0.16 -23.22
C VAL A 197 9.83 0.36 -22.62
N ILE A 198 10.79 -0.53 -22.39
CA ILE A 198 12.15 -0.20 -21.98
C ILE A 198 13.10 -0.50 -23.14
N GLU A 199 13.96 0.44 -23.49
CA GLU A 199 15.01 0.18 -24.48
C GLU A 199 15.92 -0.96 -24.04
N GLN A 200 16.41 -1.77 -24.99
CA GLN A 200 17.26 -2.94 -24.74
C GLN A 200 18.44 -2.69 -23.77
N LYS A 201 19.01 -1.48 -23.76
CA LYS A 201 20.12 -1.10 -22.85
C LYS A 201 19.72 -1.04 -21.37
N GLY A 202 18.42 -1.06 -21.08
CA GLY A 202 17.81 -1.02 -19.76
C GLY A 202 17.56 -2.39 -19.13
N ILE A 203 17.77 -3.51 -19.83
CA ILE A 203 17.49 -4.88 -19.34
C ILE A 203 18.04 -5.12 -17.93
N TYR A 204 19.34 -4.87 -17.71
CA TYR A 204 19.96 -5.07 -16.38
C TYR A 204 19.37 -4.19 -15.27
N SER A 205 18.81 -3.02 -15.61
CA SER A 205 18.13 -2.17 -14.62
C SER A 205 16.78 -2.74 -14.23
N VAL A 206 16.07 -3.32 -15.19
CA VAL A 206 14.80 -4.04 -14.97
C VAL A 206 15.06 -5.32 -14.17
N GLU A 207 16.11 -6.09 -14.48
CA GLU A 207 16.50 -7.27 -13.71
C GLU A 207 16.77 -6.92 -12.24
N LYS A 208 17.59 -5.88 -12.00
CA LYS A 208 17.87 -5.38 -10.66
C LYS A 208 16.58 -4.96 -9.95
N PHE A 209 15.67 -4.28 -10.64
CA PHE A 209 14.36 -3.89 -10.12
C PHE A 209 13.55 -5.12 -9.65
N LEU A 210 13.45 -6.16 -10.47
CA LEU A 210 12.70 -7.38 -10.13
C LEU A 210 13.31 -8.12 -8.93
N ILE A 211 14.64 -8.17 -8.84
CA ILE A 211 15.36 -8.77 -7.71
C ILE A 211 15.11 -7.96 -6.43
N ALA A 212 15.31 -6.63 -6.50
CA ALA A 212 15.10 -5.73 -5.36
C ALA A 212 13.66 -5.80 -4.84
N ARG A 213 12.67 -5.80 -5.76
CA ARG A 213 11.25 -6.00 -5.43
C ARG A 213 11.07 -7.30 -4.66
N ARG A 214 11.58 -8.44 -5.14
CA ARG A 214 11.47 -9.73 -4.43
C ARG A 214 12.08 -9.67 -3.03
N LEU A 215 13.24 -9.05 -2.87
CA LEU A 215 13.91 -8.94 -1.57
C LEU A 215 13.09 -8.08 -0.60
N MET A 216 12.59 -6.92 -1.05
CA MET A 216 11.73 -6.05 -0.26
C MET A 216 10.46 -6.77 0.22
N TYR A 217 9.82 -7.56 -0.63
CA TYR A 217 8.66 -8.34 -0.22
C TYR A 217 8.95 -9.29 0.94
N TRP A 218 10.05 -10.04 0.90
CA TRP A 218 10.35 -11.03 1.96
C TRP A 218 10.97 -10.42 3.20
N GLN A 219 11.83 -9.41 3.03
CA GLN A 219 12.57 -8.80 4.13
C GLN A 219 11.73 -7.74 4.86
N VAL A 220 10.86 -7.02 4.15
CA VAL A 220 10.07 -5.92 4.71
C VAL A 220 8.60 -6.29 4.77
N TYR A 221 7.91 -6.40 3.63
CA TYR A 221 6.44 -6.46 3.59
C TYR A 221 5.86 -7.72 4.24
N LEU A 222 6.50 -8.87 4.04
CA LEU A 222 6.09 -10.17 4.58
C LEU A 222 6.98 -10.62 5.75
N HIS A 223 7.69 -9.69 6.37
CA HIS A 223 8.48 -10.00 7.55
C HIS A 223 7.55 -10.51 8.66
N LYS A 224 7.83 -11.70 9.20
CA LYS A 224 6.96 -12.39 10.17
C LYS A 224 6.50 -11.54 11.37
N THR A 225 7.34 -10.60 11.82
CA THR A 225 7.00 -9.69 12.93
C THR A 225 6.07 -8.56 12.49
N VAL A 226 6.15 -8.10 11.24
CA VAL A 226 5.18 -7.15 10.67
C VAL A 226 3.82 -7.83 10.57
N LEU A 227 3.78 -9.03 9.97
CA LEU A 227 2.56 -9.85 9.89
C LEU A 227 1.95 -10.10 11.28
N SER A 228 2.78 -10.42 12.29
CA SER A 228 2.35 -10.57 13.68
C SER A 228 1.64 -9.33 14.22
N ALA A 229 2.20 -8.14 13.96
CA ALA A 229 1.61 -6.87 14.41
C ALA A 229 0.31 -6.54 13.68
N GLU A 230 0.27 -6.74 12.37
CA GLU A 230 -0.93 -6.51 11.55
C GLU A 230 -2.08 -7.41 11.99
N GLN A 231 -1.82 -8.69 12.19
CA GLN A 231 -2.84 -9.62 12.67
C GLN A 231 -3.31 -9.25 14.07
N MET A 232 -2.43 -8.84 14.98
CA MET A 232 -2.84 -8.37 16.30
C MET A 232 -3.75 -7.15 16.21
N LEU A 233 -3.45 -6.20 15.33
CA LEU A 233 -4.31 -5.03 15.12
C LEU A 233 -5.68 -5.40 14.54
N ILE A 234 -5.72 -6.32 13.58
CA ILE A 234 -6.97 -6.87 13.04
C ILE A 234 -7.79 -7.54 14.15
N LYS A 235 -7.15 -8.35 15.00
CA LYS A 235 -7.78 -9.01 16.15
C LYS A 235 -8.34 -8.00 17.16
N ILE A 236 -7.65 -6.89 17.42
CA ILE A 236 -8.15 -5.82 18.28
C ILE A 236 -9.44 -5.23 17.70
N LEU A 237 -9.46 -4.87 16.42
CA LEU A 237 -10.64 -4.25 15.81
C LEU A 237 -11.81 -5.22 15.61
N GLN A 238 -11.53 -6.49 15.31
CA GLN A 238 -12.55 -7.54 15.29
C GLN A 238 -13.22 -7.66 16.67
N ARG A 239 -12.43 -7.73 17.75
CA ARG A 239 -12.98 -7.81 19.11
C ARG A 239 -13.73 -6.54 19.51
N ALA A 240 -13.21 -5.36 19.15
CA ALA A 240 -13.88 -4.09 19.39
C ALA A 240 -15.27 -4.05 18.72
N LYS A 241 -15.36 -4.52 17.47
CA LYS A 241 -16.64 -4.61 16.75
C LYS A 241 -17.59 -5.63 17.39
N GLU A 242 -17.12 -6.82 17.75
CA GLU A 242 -17.95 -7.81 18.46
C GLU A 242 -18.52 -7.29 19.79
N LEU A 243 -17.72 -6.54 20.55
CA LEU A 243 -18.14 -5.97 21.82
C LEU A 243 -19.19 -4.88 21.62
N THR A 244 -19.00 -4.04 20.61
CA THR A 244 -19.93 -2.98 20.22
C THR A 244 -21.26 -3.56 19.72
N ASP A 245 -21.21 -4.61 18.87
CA ASP A 245 -22.39 -5.35 18.40
C ASP A 245 -23.18 -5.97 19.59
N LYS A 246 -22.51 -6.28 20.70
CA LYS A 246 -23.11 -6.78 21.96
C LYS A 246 -23.58 -5.66 22.91
N GLY A 247 -23.44 -4.39 22.52
CA GLY A 247 -23.84 -3.23 23.32
C GLY A 247 -22.82 -2.79 24.37
N ASN A 248 -21.58 -3.31 24.35
CA ASN A 248 -20.51 -2.84 25.23
C ASN A 248 -19.90 -1.56 24.66
N ASN A 249 -19.45 -0.67 25.54
CA ASN A 249 -18.88 0.60 25.12
C ASN A 249 -17.37 0.48 24.88
N VAL A 250 -16.95 0.46 23.62
CA VAL A 250 -15.53 0.56 23.24
C VAL A 250 -15.22 1.99 22.84
N PHE A 251 -14.16 2.57 23.43
CA PHE A 251 -13.70 3.89 23.02
C PHE A 251 -13.23 3.85 21.55
N ALA A 252 -13.78 4.76 20.74
CA ALA A 252 -13.32 5.07 19.39
C ALA A 252 -13.52 6.57 19.14
N THR A 253 -12.71 7.17 18.27
CA THR A 253 -12.97 8.52 17.77
C THR A 253 -14.27 8.53 16.96
N GLU A 254 -14.92 9.68 16.79
CA GLU A 254 -16.20 9.75 16.07
C GLU A 254 -16.13 9.15 14.66
N ALA A 255 -15.03 9.41 13.94
CA ALA A 255 -14.80 8.86 12.62
C ALA A 255 -14.68 7.32 12.63
N LEU A 256 -13.95 6.76 13.58
CA LEU A 256 -13.81 5.30 13.69
C LEU A 256 -15.09 4.64 14.19
N LYS A 257 -15.78 5.29 15.13
CA LYS A 257 -17.06 4.85 15.69
C LYS A 257 -18.10 4.66 14.59
N HIS A 258 -18.12 5.53 13.57
CA HIS A 258 -18.98 5.36 12.39
C HIS A 258 -18.87 3.99 11.72
N PHE A 259 -17.67 3.40 11.67
CA PHE A 259 -17.41 2.10 11.03
C PHE A 259 -17.41 0.91 11.99
N ILE A 260 -17.16 1.15 13.28
CA ILE A 260 -17.24 0.10 14.30
C ILE A 260 -18.72 -0.17 14.63
N ASP A 261 -19.50 0.87 14.90
CA ASP A 261 -20.91 0.77 15.34
C ASP A 261 -21.85 0.36 14.21
N ASN A 262 -21.53 0.72 12.97
CA ASN A 262 -22.35 0.39 11.80
C ASN A 262 -21.70 -0.71 10.96
N ARG A 263 -22.52 -1.52 10.31
CA ARG A 263 -22.06 -2.40 9.22
C ARG A 263 -22.21 -1.65 7.91
N VAL A 264 -21.15 -0.94 7.52
CA VAL A 264 -21.11 -0.22 6.24
C VAL A 264 -20.73 -1.20 5.14
N THR A 265 -21.69 -1.57 4.30
CA THR A 265 -21.43 -2.37 3.10
C THR A 265 -20.85 -1.51 1.98
N LYS A 266 -20.37 -2.15 0.91
CA LYS A 266 -19.95 -1.45 -0.30
C LYS A 266 -21.08 -0.60 -0.87
N GLU A 267 -22.29 -1.14 -0.90
CA GLU A 267 -23.47 -0.46 -1.42
C GLU A 267 -23.81 0.79 -0.59
N ASP A 268 -23.78 0.66 0.75
CA ASP A 268 -24.03 1.80 1.65
C ASP A 268 -22.98 2.91 1.43
N PHE A 269 -21.70 2.52 1.36
CA PHE A 269 -20.58 3.45 1.15
C PHE A 269 -20.74 4.27 -0.14
N LEU A 270 -21.36 3.70 -1.17
CA LEU A 270 -21.56 4.35 -2.47
C LEU A 270 -22.80 5.23 -2.52
N GLN A 271 -23.83 4.91 -1.72
CA GLN A 271 -25.09 5.64 -1.72
C GLN A 271 -25.04 6.88 -0.81
N ASP A 272 -24.33 6.80 0.32
CA ASP A 272 -24.24 7.89 1.27
C ASP A 272 -22.82 8.48 1.37
N ARG A 273 -22.73 9.76 0.97
CA ARG A 273 -21.49 10.55 0.99
C ARG A 273 -20.92 10.72 2.39
N THR A 274 -21.74 10.59 3.43
CA THR A 274 -21.34 10.66 4.83
C THR A 274 -20.27 9.62 5.16
N HIS A 275 -20.34 8.42 4.54
CA HIS A 275 -19.30 7.40 4.72
C HIS A 275 -17.94 7.85 4.18
N LEU A 276 -17.91 8.48 3.01
CA LEU A 276 -16.68 9.04 2.46
C LEU A 276 -16.14 10.17 3.33
N GLU A 277 -17.01 11.02 3.87
CA GLU A 277 -16.61 12.10 4.75
C GLU A 277 -15.93 11.58 6.02
N PHE A 278 -16.54 10.64 6.74
CA PHE A 278 -15.92 10.00 7.90
C PHE A 278 -14.66 9.21 7.53
N PHE A 279 -14.65 8.50 6.40
CA PHE A 279 -13.46 7.78 5.95
C PHE A 279 -12.28 8.73 5.73
N THR A 280 -12.52 9.90 5.12
CA THR A 280 -11.48 10.91 4.90
C THR A 280 -11.02 11.64 6.16
N MET A 281 -11.65 11.37 7.32
CA MET A 281 -11.19 11.83 8.63
C MET A 281 -10.32 10.79 9.35
N LEU A 282 -10.33 9.52 8.91
CA LEU A 282 -9.53 8.46 9.52
C LEU A 282 -8.05 8.58 9.16
N ASP A 283 -7.20 8.49 10.18
CA ASP A 283 -5.76 8.30 10.07
C ASP A 283 -5.21 7.36 11.15
N ASP A 284 -3.89 7.13 11.17
CA ASP A 284 -3.27 6.15 12.06
C ASP A 284 -3.58 6.46 13.55
N THR A 285 -3.80 7.74 13.86
CA THR A 285 -4.04 8.24 15.22
C THR A 285 -5.37 7.75 15.77
N ASP A 286 -6.42 7.67 14.96
CA ASP A 286 -7.74 7.20 15.39
C ASP A 286 -7.66 5.76 15.90
N ILE A 287 -6.97 4.91 15.16
CA ILE A 287 -6.77 3.51 15.50
C ILE A 287 -5.88 3.39 16.74
N LEU A 288 -4.76 4.12 16.80
CA LEU A 288 -3.84 4.04 17.93
C LEU A 288 -4.44 4.62 19.22
N ALA A 289 -5.27 5.67 19.14
CA ALA A 289 -6.01 6.19 20.28
C ALA A 289 -6.96 5.12 20.84
N THR A 290 -7.66 4.41 19.96
CA THR A 290 -8.57 3.32 20.30
C THR A 290 -7.84 2.18 20.97
N VAL A 291 -6.71 1.73 20.41
CA VAL A 291 -5.86 0.70 21.02
C VAL A 291 -5.34 1.14 22.40
N LYS A 292 -4.90 2.40 22.55
CA LYS A 292 -4.39 2.94 23.82
C LYS A 292 -5.47 2.93 24.91
N MET A 293 -6.69 3.32 24.58
CA MET A 293 -7.80 3.31 25.53
C MET A 293 -8.28 1.89 25.83
N GLY A 294 -8.22 1.00 24.83
CA GLY A 294 -8.58 -0.41 24.95
C GLY A 294 -7.74 -1.20 25.97
N VAL A 295 -6.52 -0.75 26.30
CA VAL A 295 -5.67 -1.39 27.32
C VAL A 295 -6.39 -1.53 28.67
N LYS A 296 -7.23 -0.56 29.05
CA LYS A 296 -7.96 -0.56 30.33
C LYS A 296 -9.41 -1.04 30.21
N HIS A 297 -9.79 -1.60 29.07
CA HIS A 297 -11.14 -2.10 28.86
C HIS A 297 -11.45 -3.30 29.76
N GLU A 298 -12.71 -3.47 30.15
CA GLU A 298 -13.15 -4.55 31.05
C GLU A 298 -13.07 -5.95 30.39
N ASP A 299 -13.27 -6.01 29.08
CA ASP A 299 -13.09 -7.22 28.28
C ASP A 299 -11.62 -7.68 28.27
N THR A 300 -11.37 -8.86 28.84
CA THR A 300 -10.04 -9.47 28.98
C THR A 300 -9.34 -9.65 27.64
N VAL A 301 -10.05 -10.08 26.59
CA VAL A 301 -9.47 -10.32 25.26
C VAL A 301 -8.99 -8.99 24.66
N LEU A 302 -9.87 -7.99 24.59
CA LEU A 302 -9.54 -6.68 24.04
C LEU A 302 -8.42 -5.99 24.81
N SER A 303 -8.51 -5.96 26.15
CA SER A 303 -7.48 -5.37 27.02
C SER A 303 -6.13 -6.03 26.80
N LYS A 304 -6.10 -7.38 26.73
CA LYS A 304 -4.84 -8.11 26.57
C LYS A 304 -4.19 -7.87 25.22
N LEU A 305 -4.96 -7.90 24.14
CA LEU A 305 -4.45 -7.63 22.80
C LEU A 305 -3.93 -6.19 22.69
N CYS A 306 -4.67 -5.22 23.23
CA CYS A 306 -4.24 -3.83 23.27
C CYS A 306 -2.95 -3.65 24.09
N GLU A 307 -2.87 -4.25 25.28
CA GLU A 307 -1.68 -4.23 26.13
C GLU A 307 -0.46 -4.83 25.40
N GLN A 308 -0.65 -5.98 24.76
CA GLN A 308 0.40 -6.66 24.00
C GLN A 308 0.87 -5.81 22.82
N PHE A 309 -0.04 -5.19 22.08
CA PHE A 309 0.30 -4.31 20.98
C PHE A 309 1.09 -3.08 21.46
N MET A 310 0.59 -2.38 22.48
CA MET A 310 1.23 -1.17 23.02
C MET A 310 2.61 -1.42 23.64
N THR A 311 2.83 -2.62 24.19
CA THR A 311 4.11 -3.03 24.76
C THR A 311 4.99 -3.82 23.79
N ARG A 312 4.59 -3.92 22.52
CA ARG A 312 5.27 -4.70 21.47
C ARG A 312 5.51 -6.17 21.84
N ARG A 313 4.64 -6.75 22.68
CA ARG A 313 4.56 -8.19 22.98
C ARG A 313 3.70 -8.91 21.93
N LEU A 314 4.18 -8.87 20.69
CA LEU A 314 3.51 -9.47 19.52
C LEU A 314 3.52 -11.01 19.57
N TYR A 315 2.64 -11.66 18.79
CA TYR A 315 2.63 -13.11 18.62
C TYR A 315 4.00 -13.65 18.16
N HIS A 316 4.31 -14.87 18.59
CA HIS A 316 5.25 -15.73 17.89
C HIS A 316 4.63 -16.16 16.56
N VAL A 317 5.41 -16.08 15.48
CA VAL A 317 4.97 -16.43 14.13
C VAL A 317 5.95 -17.40 13.52
N GLU A 318 5.42 -18.54 13.08
CA GLU A 318 6.15 -19.52 12.29
C GLU A 318 5.60 -19.54 10.86
N LEU A 319 6.51 -19.47 9.89
CA LEU A 319 6.20 -19.57 8.45
C LEU A 319 6.75 -20.89 7.91
N SER A 320 5.89 -21.66 7.23
CA SER A 320 6.21 -22.96 6.66
C SER A 320 5.64 -23.10 5.24
N ASN A 321 6.15 -24.07 4.47
CA ASN A 321 5.53 -24.48 3.21
C ASN A 321 4.30 -25.37 3.43
N PHE A 322 4.11 -25.89 4.64
CA PHE A 322 3.06 -26.85 4.98
C PHE A 322 2.17 -26.30 6.08
N MET A 323 0.87 -26.60 6.00
CA MET A 323 -0.07 -26.29 7.08
C MET A 323 0.35 -27.00 8.37
N PRO A 324 0.30 -26.31 9.52
CA PRO A 324 0.49 -26.97 10.82
C PRO A 324 -0.54 -28.08 11.01
N THR A 325 -0.13 -29.15 11.71
CA THR A 325 -1.04 -30.27 12.00
C THR A 325 -2.16 -29.84 12.96
N LYS A 326 -3.32 -30.49 12.87
CA LYS A 326 -4.46 -30.17 13.72
C LYS A 326 -4.13 -30.40 15.20
N GLU A 327 -3.37 -31.46 15.49
CA GLU A 327 -2.95 -31.81 16.86
C GLU A 327 -2.10 -30.69 17.48
N ARG A 328 -1.23 -30.08 16.67
CA ARG A 328 -0.38 -28.97 17.11
C ARG A 328 -1.22 -27.71 17.38
N ILE A 329 -2.15 -27.39 16.49
CA ILE A 329 -3.05 -26.24 16.65
C ILE A 329 -3.88 -26.41 17.93
N GLU A 330 -4.46 -27.58 18.16
CA GLU A 330 -5.27 -27.87 19.34
C GLU A 330 -4.46 -27.91 20.64
N ALA A 331 -3.20 -28.35 20.61
CA ALA A 331 -2.30 -28.25 21.75
C ALA A 331 -2.05 -26.78 22.15
N LEU A 332 -1.75 -25.92 21.17
CA LEU A 332 -1.56 -24.48 21.39
C LEU A 332 -2.84 -23.80 21.86
N ARG A 333 -4.00 -24.13 21.28
CA ARG A 333 -5.31 -23.60 21.71
C ARG A 333 -5.59 -23.96 23.17
N ARG A 334 -5.41 -25.22 23.57
CA ARG A 334 -5.59 -25.64 24.98
C ARG A 334 -4.65 -24.89 25.93
N ALA A 335 -3.39 -24.72 25.55
CA ALA A 335 -2.43 -23.97 26.36
C ALA A 335 -2.81 -22.48 26.46
N ALA A 336 -3.27 -21.86 25.37
CA ALA A 336 -3.73 -20.47 25.35
C ALA A 336 -4.98 -20.26 26.22
N MET A 337 -5.97 -21.17 26.15
CA MET A 337 -7.17 -21.11 26.99
C MET A 337 -6.81 -21.11 28.48
N ASN A 338 -5.87 -21.97 28.89
CA ASN A 338 -5.40 -22.03 30.27
C ASN A 338 -4.63 -20.78 30.68
N LEU A 339 -3.76 -20.26 29.79
CA LEU A 339 -2.91 -19.11 30.07
C LEU A 339 -3.71 -17.81 30.22
N PHE A 340 -4.66 -17.56 29.31
CA PHE A 340 -5.46 -16.33 29.31
C PHE A 340 -6.80 -16.46 30.01
N LYS A 341 -7.18 -17.67 30.44
CA LYS A 341 -8.49 -17.98 31.04
C LYS A 341 -9.65 -17.58 30.13
N VAL A 342 -9.51 -17.90 28.83
CA VAL A 342 -10.50 -17.59 27.78
C VAL A 342 -11.20 -18.86 27.31
N GLY A 343 -12.42 -18.69 26.79
CA GLY A 343 -13.22 -19.80 26.25
C GLY A 343 -12.76 -20.27 24.86
N GLU A 344 -13.36 -21.37 24.39
CA GLU A 344 -13.10 -21.94 23.06
C GLU A 344 -13.50 -20.98 21.93
N ASP A 345 -14.55 -20.19 22.15
CA ASP A 345 -15.02 -19.17 21.22
C ASP A 345 -14.05 -17.99 21.10
N GLU A 346 -13.13 -17.80 22.05
CA GLU A 346 -12.24 -16.64 22.12
C GLU A 346 -10.78 -16.98 21.85
N VAL A 347 -10.38 -18.25 21.97
CA VAL A 347 -8.98 -18.66 21.79
C VAL A 347 -8.43 -18.35 20.39
N HIS A 348 -9.31 -18.20 19.39
CA HIS A 348 -8.94 -17.83 18.02
C HIS A 348 -8.35 -16.42 17.90
N TYR A 349 -8.52 -15.56 18.91
CA TYR A 349 -7.83 -14.27 19.04
C TYR A 349 -6.34 -14.43 19.40
N PHE A 350 -5.96 -15.57 19.95
CA PHE A 350 -4.59 -15.83 20.41
C PHE A 350 -3.88 -16.85 19.53
N VAL A 351 -4.58 -17.89 19.07
CA VAL A 351 -4.00 -18.95 18.25
C VAL A 351 -4.79 -19.11 16.96
N PHE A 352 -4.15 -18.82 15.83
CA PHE A 352 -4.75 -18.92 14.50
C PHE A 352 -3.72 -19.26 13.43
N THR A 353 -4.23 -19.73 12.29
CA THR A 353 -3.43 -19.99 11.09
C THR A 353 -3.90 -19.10 9.94
N GLN A 354 -3.00 -18.80 9.02
CA GLN A 354 -3.28 -18.01 7.82
C GLN A 354 -2.36 -18.46 6.69
N SER A 355 -2.77 -18.30 5.44
CA SER A 355 -1.85 -18.38 4.31
C SER A 355 -1.43 -17.00 3.84
N VAL A 356 -0.15 -16.86 3.51
CA VAL A 356 0.43 -15.68 2.88
C VAL A 356 0.91 -16.09 1.50
N GLU A 357 0.51 -15.34 0.48
CA GLU A 357 0.88 -15.58 -0.91
C GLU A 357 1.58 -14.35 -1.47
N ASN A 358 2.60 -14.58 -2.31
CA ASN A 358 3.29 -13.50 -2.99
C ASN A 358 3.82 -13.93 -4.36
N SER A 359 3.79 -13.01 -5.31
CA SER A 359 4.49 -13.10 -6.59
C SER A 359 5.34 -11.85 -6.77
N ALA A 360 6.64 -12.00 -7.04
CA ALA A 360 7.51 -10.85 -7.34
C ALA A 360 7.27 -10.29 -8.75
N TYR A 361 6.75 -11.13 -9.64
CA TYR A 361 6.28 -10.81 -10.99
C TYR A 361 5.00 -11.61 -11.23
N ASP A 362 3.93 -10.97 -11.68
CA ASP A 362 2.70 -11.66 -12.11
C ASP A 362 2.47 -11.34 -13.59
N ALA A 363 2.77 -12.30 -14.46
CA ALA A 363 2.54 -12.16 -15.91
C ALA A 363 1.05 -11.95 -16.25
N GLY A 364 0.13 -12.25 -15.31
CA GLY A 364 -1.29 -11.95 -15.44
C GLY A 364 -1.65 -10.47 -15.22
N GLU A 365 -0.78 -9.70 -14.54
CA GLU A 365 -0.93 -8.25 -14.30
C GLU A 365 -0.18 -7.39 -15.35
N GLY A 366 0.28 -8.01 -16.44
CA GLY A 366 0.96 -7.34 -17.55
C GLY A 366 2.46 -7.67 -17.64
N ASN A 367 3.04 -7.37 -18.81
CA ASN A 367 4.41 -7.72 -19.16
C ASN A 367 5.33 -6.49 -19.11
N ILE A 368 6.61 -6.68 -18.73
CA ILE A 368 7.63 -5.65 -18.94
C ILE A 368 8.23 -5.85 -20.33
N ASN A 369 7.86 -4.96 -21.24
CA ASN A 369 8.23 -5.05 -22.65
C ASN A 369 9.56 -4.34 -22.94
N ILE A 370 10.44 -5.02 -23.68
CA ILE A 370 11.75 -4.53 -24.10
C ILE A 370 11.73 -4.21 -25.58
N LEU A 371 12.10 -2.98 -25.94
CA LEU A 371 12.30 -2.54 -27.32
C LEU A 371 13.72 -2.86 -27.77
N MET A 372 13.82 -3.82 -28.69
CA MET A 372 15.08 -4.29 -29.27
C MET A 372 15.59 -3.32 -30.34
N LYS A 373 16.89 -3.39 -30.66
CA LYS A 373 17.52 -2.52 -31.68
C LYS A 373 16.94 -2.68 -33.08
N ASP A 374 16.41 -3.85 -33.41
CA ASP A 374 15.75 -4.13 -34.69
C ASP A 374 14.29 -3.65 -34.74
N GLY A 375 13.81 -3.01 -33.67
CA GLY A 375 12.44 -2.53 -33.53
C GLY A 375 11.45 -3.57 -33.03
N THR A 376 11.89 -4.81 -32.80
CA THR A 376 11.02 -5.84 -32.21
C THR A 376 10.78 -5.61 -30.72
N ILE A 377 9.64 -6.08 -30.22
CA ILE A 377 9.28 -6.00 -28.80
C ILE A 377 9.29 -7.41 -28.22
N GLN A 378 9.99 -7.60 -27.10
CA GLN A 378 10.09 -8.88 -26.40
C GLN A 378 9.75 -8.71 -24.92
N ASP A 379 9.17 -9.71 -24.29
CA ASP A 379 9.01 -9.71 -22.82
C ASP A 379 10.37 -9.84 -22.14
N ILE A 380 10.53 -9.19 -20.96
CA ILE A 380 11.77 -9.24 -20.18
C ILE A 380 12.26 -10.67 -19.92
N THR A 381 11.35 -11.64 -19.70
CA THR A 381 11.72 -13.04 -19.46
C THR A 381 12.40 -13.70 -20.65
N THR A 382 12.11 -13.23 -21.87
CA THR A 382 12.74 -13.72 -23.11
C THR A 382 13.97 -12.90 -23.47
N ALA A 383 13.95 -11.59 -23.22
CA ALA A 383 15.02 -10.67 -23.59
C ALA A 383 16.25 -10.75 -22.66
N SER A 384 16.09 -11.24 -21.44
CA SER A 384 17.15 -11.37 -20.44
C SER A 384 17.90 -12.70 -20.56
N ASP A 385 19.23 -12.65 -20.43
CA ASP A 385 20.09 -13.85 -20.37
C ASP A 385 19.98 -14.60 -19.03
N LEU A 386 19.36 -13.99 -17.99
CA LEU A 386 19.11 -14.65 -16.70
C LEU A 386 17.92 -15.61 -16.76
N SER A 387 18.21 -16.90 -16.82
CA SER A 387 17.23 -18.00 -16.72
C SER A 387 16.41 -18.03 -15.41
N ASN A 388 16.79 -17.24 -14.40
CA ASN A 388 16.13 -17.20 -13.10
C ASN A 388 14.91 -16.25 -13.03
N LEU A 389 14.64 -15.44 -14.05
CA LEU A 389 13.46 -14.56 -14.04
C LEU A 389 12.14 -15.34 -14.01
N GLU A 390 12.08 -16.52 -14.66
CA GLU A 390 10.93 -17.43 -14.55
C GLU A 390 10.67 -17.90 -13.10
N VAL A 391 11.73 -18.00 -12.29
CA VAL A 391 11.63 -18.36 -10.87
C VAL A 391 11.08 -17.18 -10.05
N LEU A 392 11.23 -15.94 -10.51
CA LEU A 392 10.61 -14.75 -9.88
C LEU A 392 9.11 -14.66 -10.15
N ALA A 393 8.64 -15.27 -11.24
CA ALA A 393 7.22 -15.33 -11.61
C ALA A 393 6.42 -16.38 -10.82
N LYS A 394 7.09 -17.28 -10.09
CA LYS A 394 6.41 -18.34 -9.31
C LYS A 394 5.77 -17.76 -8.05
N LYS A 395 4.45 -17.90 -7.95
CA LYS A 395 3.70 -17.63 -6.70
C LYS A 395 4.21 -18.53 -5.58
N VAL A 396 4.70 -17.92 -4.50
CA VAL A 396 5.12 -18.63 -3.29
C VAL A 396 4.01 -18.51 -2.26
N LYS A 397 3.44 -19.65 -1.88
CA LYS A 397 2.49 -19.76 -0.78
C LYS A 397 3.21 -20.25 0.47
N LYS A 398 3.03 -19.53 1.58
CA LYS A 398 3.48 -19.92 2.92
C LYS A 398 2.28 -20.03 3.84
N PHE A 399 2.35 -20.96 4.77
CA PHE A 399 1.39 -21.08 5.86
C PHE A 399 2.01 -20.54 7.14
N MET A 400 1.21 -19.75 7.84
CA MET A 400 1.55 -19.08 9.07
C MET A 400 0.76 -19.72 10.21
N ILE A 401 1.42 -19.93 11.34
CA ILE A 401 0.76 -20.09 12.65
C ILE A 401 1.23 -18.98 13.58
N ALA A 402 0.27 -18.30 14.19
CA ALA A 402 0.50 -17.24 15.16
C ALA A 402 -0.02 -17.67 16.52
N TYR A 403 0.79 -17.49 17.56
CA TYR A 403 0.45 -17.82 18.94
C TYR A 403 1.25 -16.98 19.95
N PRO A 404 0.79 -16.83 21.21
CA PRO A 404 1.51 -16.09 22.24
C PRO A 404 2.92 -16.65 22.49
N LYS A 405 3.91 -15.78 22.68
CA LYS A 405 5.31 -16.17 22.85
C LYS A 405 5.56 -17.04 24.10
N GLU A 406 4.68 -16.92 25.09
CA GLU A 406 4.68 -17.70 26.32
C GLU A 406 4.42 -19.19 26.09
N LEU A 407 3.91 -19.59 24.91
CA LEU A 407 3.58 -20.97 24.56
C LEU A 407 4.65 -21.65 23.68
N ARG A 408 5.78 -20.98 23.43
CA ARG A 408 6.85 -21.48 22.55
C ARG A 408 7.54 -22.73 23.08
#